data_AF-A0A9W6BMQ8-F1
#
_entry.id   AF-A0A9W6BMQ8-F1
#
_cell.length_a   1.000
_cell.length_b   1.000
_cell.length_c   1.000
_cell.angle_alpha   90.00
_cell.angle_beta   90.00
_cell.angle_gamma   90.00
#
_symmetry.space_group_name_H-M   'P 1'
#
loop_
_entity.id
_entity.type
_entity.pdbx_description
1 polymer ?
#
loop_
_entity_poly.entity_id
_entity_poly.type
_entity_poly.pdbx_seq_one_letter_code
_entity_poly.pdbx_strand_id
1 'polypeptide(L)'
;MKKPGGADDKRVTNEITVQEFNHTSTSIGGTADGLRRSLKELEDELKKDEEGKKEYETYLKQLETKRSDLQRKVDEHKAWLEAVEKQGSNSSEAQYKRLLEQIQTIYEGAKEFHGKGIDMLIKDFGYHIAYKRWNDSFTAIPFKPK
;
A
#
# COMPACT_ATOMS: atom_id res chain seq x y z
N MET A 1 -69.40 -53.32 -68.65
CA MET A 1 -67.98 -52.93 -68.61
C MET A 1 -67.58 -52.58 -67.18
N LYS A 2 -66.69 -53.37 -66.58
CA LYS A 2 -66.05 -53.09 -65.28
C LYS A 2 -65.11 -51.89 -65.43
N LYS A 3 -65.17 -50.92 -64.52
CA LYS A 3 -64.05 -50.02 -64.20
C LYS A 3 -63.77 -50.08 -62.70
N PRO A 4 -62.49 -49.95 -62.30
CA PRO A 4 -61.92 -50.64 -61.16
C PRO A 4 -62.12 -49.85 -59.86
N GLY A 5 -62.13 -50.61 -58.76
CA GLY A 5 -62.22 -50.08 -57.40
C GLY A 5 -61.20 -48.98 -57.16
N GLY A 6 -61.69 -47.86 -56.64
CA GLY A 6 -60.83 -46.83 -56.06
C GLY A 6 -60.03 -47.48 -54.94
N ALA A 7 -58.71 -47.38 -55.05
CA ALA A 7 -57.83 -47.66 -53.95
C ALA A 7 -58.28 -46.77 -52.79
N ASP A 8 -58.68 -47.38 -51.68
CA ASP A 8 -58.79 -46.71 -50.39
C ASP A 8 -57.47 -45.97 -50.17
N ASP A 9 -57.52 -44.66 -50.34
CA ASP A 9 -56.54 -43.71 -49.86
C ASP A 9 -56.49 -43.91 -48.35
N LYS A 10 -55.60 -44.82 -47.90
CA LYS A 10 -55.30 -45.04 -46.48
C LYS A 10 -54.65 -43.77 -45.96
N ARG A 11 -55.47 -42.74 -45.71
CA ARG A 11 -55.07 -41.55 -44.99
C ARG A 11 -54.61 -42.03 -43.61
N VAL A 12 -53.31 -41.98 -43.40
CA VAL A 12 -52.66 -42.32 -42.11
C VAL A 12 -53.06 -41.32 -41.01
N THR A 13 -53.76 -40.24 -41.37
CA THR A 13 -54.23 -39.18 -40.48
C THR A 13 -55.67 -39.44 -40.05
N ASN A 14 -55.84 -40.16 -38.94
CA ASN A 14 -57.06 -40.07 -38.13
C ASN A 14 -56.93 -38.84 -37.21
N GLU A 15 -58.04 -38.28 -36.71
CA GLU A 15 -58.05 -37.12 -35.81
C GLU A 15 -57.16 -37.34 -34.58
N ILE A 16 -57.09 -38.58 -34.08
CA ILE A 16 -56.23 -38.98 -32.96
C ILE A 16 -54.75 -38.80 -33.31
N THR A 17 -54.29 -39.25 -34.49
CA THR A 17 -52.88 -39.08 -34.91
C THR A 17 -52.51 -37.62 -35.14
N VAL A 18 -53.47 -36.78 -35.57
CA VAL A 18 -53.26 -35.33 -35.73
C VAL A 18 -53.17 -34.63 -34.37
N GLN A 19 -54.02 -35.01 -33.41
CA GLN A 19 -53.96 -34.48 -32.05
C GLN A 19 -52.67 -34.88 -31.34
N GLU A 20 -52.24 -36.14 -31.45
CA GLU A 20 -50.96 -36.62 -30.92
C GLU A 20 -49.79 -35.87 -31.53
N PHE A 21 -49.77 -35.69 -32.86
CA PHE A 21 -48.74 -34.92 -33.55
C PHE A 21 -48.70 -33.46 -33.09
N ASN A 22 -49.85 -32.80 -32.96
CA ASN A 22 -49.93 -31.42 -32.49
C ASN A 22 -49.47 -31.29 -31.03
N HIS A 23 -49.81 -32.27 -30.18
CA HIS A 23 -49.37 -32.31 -28.79
C HIS A 23 -47.85 -32.50 -28.68
N THR A 24 -47.29 -33.43 -29.44
CA THR A 24 -45.83 -33.64 -29.52
C THR A 24 -45.13 -32.41 -30.07
N SER A 25 -45.65 -31.80 -31.14
CA SER A 25 -45.09 -30.58 -31.74
C SER A 25 -45.09 -29.40 -30.77
N THR A 26 -46.19 -29.20 -30.04
CA THR A 26 -46.30 -28.16 -29.00
C THR A 26 -45.32 -28.42 -27.85
N SER A 27 -45.18 -29.68 -27.43
CA SER A 27 -44.24 -30.07 -26.38
C SER A 27 -42.79 -29.82 -26.79
N ILE A 28 -42.42 -30.16 -28.03
CA ILE A 28 -41.08 -29.90 -28.59
C ILE A 28 -40.83 -28.39 -28.73
N GLY A 29 -41.83 -27.61 -29.16
CA GLY A 29 -41.73 -26.15 -29.23
C GLY A 29 -41.47 -25.54 -27.84
N GLY A 30 -42.22 -25.97 -26.83
CA GLY A 30 -42.06 -25.51 -25.46
C GLY A 30 -40.69 -25.86 -24.86
N THR A 31 -40.18 -27.07 -25.11
CA THR A 31 -38.83 -27.46 -24.64
C THR A 31 -37.72 -26.71 -25.39
N ALA A 32 -37.87 -26.51 -26.70
CA ALA A 32 -36.92 -25.73 -27.49
C ALA A 32 -36.86 -24.26 -27.04
N ASP A 33 -38.00 -23.64 -26.75
CA ASP A 33 -38.07 -22.28 -26.21
C ASP A 33 -37.46 -22.21 -24.80
N GLY A 34 -37.70 -23.22 -23.97
CA GLY A 34 -37.06 -23.35 -22.65
C GLY A 34 -35.54 -23.41 -22.75
N LEU A 35 -35.01 -24.30 -23.61
CA LEU A 35 -33.57 -24.44 -23.84
C LEU A 35 -32.95 -23.15 -24.40
N ARG A 36 -33.65 -22.45 -25.29
CA ARG A 36 -33.19 -21.16 -25.85
C ARG A 36 -33.07 -20.09 -24.76
N ARG A 37 -34.00 -20.04 -23.81
CA ARG A 37 -33.91 -19.11 -22.66
C ARG A 37 -32.73 -19.47 -21.76
N SER A 38 -32.56 -20.74 -21.42
CA SER A 38 -31.43 -21.19 -20.60
C SER A 38 -30.08 -20.95 -21.26
N LEU A 39 -29.97 -21.13 -22.59
CA LEU A 39 -28.75 -20.77 -23.33
C LEU A 39 -28.44 -19.28 -23.22
N LYS A 40 -29.46 -18.42 -23.38
CA LYS A 40 -29.29 -16.98 -23.24
C LYS A 40 -28.88 -16.58 -21.82
N GLU A 41 -29.48 -17.19 -20.80
CA GLU A 41 -29.11 -16.96 -19.41
C GLU A 41 -27.65 -17.36 -19.15
N LEU A 42 -27.23 -18.52 -19.64
CA LEU A 42 -25.84 -18.98 -19.52
C LEU A 42 -24.86 -18.07 -20.28
N GLU A 43 -25.23 -17.55 -21.46
CA GLU A 43 -24.41 -16.58 -22.20
C GLU A 43 -24.24 -15.27 -21.41
N ASP A 44 -25.31 -14.77 -20.80
CA ASP A 44 -25.28 -13.57 -19.97
C ASP A 44 -24.46 -13.78 -18.68
N GLU A 45 -24.53 -14.96 -18.06
CA GLU A 45 -23.71 -15.35 -16.92
C GLU A 45 -22.22 -15.47 -17.30
N LEU A 46 -21.92 -16.16 -18.40
CA LEU A 46 -20.54 -16.31 -18.91
C LEU A 46 -19.90 -14.93 -19.14
N LYS A 47 -20.64 -14.01 -19.73
CA LYS A 47 -20.15 -12.65 -19.97
C LYS A 47 -19.79 -11.93 -18.66
N LYS A 48 -20.63 -12.04 -17.64
CA LYS A 48 -20.36 -11.46 -16.31
C LYS A 48 -19.15 -12.09 -15.65
N ASP A 49 -18.99 -13.40 -15.77
CA ASP A 49 -17.81 -14.11 -15.24
C ASP A 49 -16.52 -13.69 -15.94
N GLU A 50 -16.56 -13.50 -17.27
CA GLU A 50 -15.41 -12.98 -18.04
C GLU A 50 -15.05 -11.54 -17.62
N GLU A 51 -16.05 -10.69 -17.38
CA GLU A 51 -15.86 -9.34 -16.84
C GLU A 51 -15.23 -9.40 -15.43
N GLY A 52 -15.80 -10.22 -14.54
CA GLY A 52 -15.29 -10.42 -13.18
C GLY A 52 -13.84 -10.95 -13.17
N LYS A 53 -13.50 -11.88 -14.06
CA LYS A 53 -12.13 -12.39 -14.21
C LYS A 53 -11.14 -11.27 -14.54
N LYS A 54 -11.49 -10.37 -15.46
CA LYS A 54 -10.64 -9.22 -15.84
C LYS A 54 -10.44 -8.26 -14.67
N GLU A 55 -11.47 -8.03 -13.86
CA GLU A 55 -11.36 -7.22 -12.64
C GLU A 55 -10.41 -7.84 -11.63
N TYR A 56 -10.51 -9.16 -11.40
CA TYR A 56 -9.60 -9.88 -10.52
C TYR A 56 -8.16 -9.86 -11.02
N GLU A 57 -7.93 -10.08 -12.31
CA GLU A 57 -6.59 -9.98 -12.92
C GLU A 57 -5.99 -8.58 -12.73
N THR A 58 -6.80 -7.54 -12.92
CA THR A 58 -6.38 -6.15 -12.69
C THR A 58 -6.00 -5.92 -11.23
N TYR A 59 -6.82 -6.37 -10.30
CA TYR A 59 -6.55 -6.22 -8.87
C TYR A 59 -5.33 -7.01 -8.42
N LEU A 60 -5.16 -8.23 -8.92
CA LEU A 60 -3.99 -9.07 -8.66
C LEU A 60 -2.70 -8.37 -9.09
N LYS A 61 -2.69 -7.79 -10.29
CA LYS A 61 -1.53 -7.03 -10.80
C LYS A 61 -1.19 -5.82 -9.92
N GLN A 62 -2.21 -5.11 -9.42
CA GLN A 62 -2.00 -4.01 -8.48
C GLN A 62 -1.40 -4.48 -7.16
N LEU A 63 -1.86 -5.61 -6.63
CA LEU A 63 -1.32 -6.20 -5.41
C LEU A 63 0.13 -6.66 -5.59
N GLU A 64 0.47 -7.28 -6.72
CA GLU A 64 1.83 -7.69 -7.04
C GLU A 64 2.79 -6.49 -7.11
N THR A 65 2.35 -5.40 -7.74
CA THR A 65 3.13 -4.16 -7.80
C THR A 65 3.35 -3.58 -6.40
N LYS A 66 2.29 -3.48 -5.59
CA LYS A 66 2.39 -3.01 -4.20
C LYS A 66 3.32 -3.89 -3.37
N ARG A 67 3.24 -5.21 -3.54
CA ARG A 67 4.12 -6.17 -2.86
C ARG A 67 5.58 -5.94 -3.26
N SER A 68 5.86 -5.78 -4.54
CA SER A 68 7.22 -5.49 -5.04
C SER A 68 7.77 -4.18 -4.49
N ASP A 69 6.96 -3.12 -4.49
CA ASP A 69 7.34 -1.82 -3.94
C ASP A 69 7.64 -1.87 -2.44
N LEU A 70 6.80 -2.57 -1.67
CA LEU A 70 7.02 -2.75 -0.24
C LEU A 70 8.28 -3.57 0.04
N GLN A 71 8.52 -4.64 -0.73
CA GLN A 71 9.73 -5.44 -0.60
C GLN A 71 10.97 -4.59 -0.87
N ARG A 72 10.97 -3.80 -1.96
CA ARG A 72 12.06 -2.87 -2.27
C ARG A 72 12.34 -1.91 -1.10
N LYS A 73 11.31 -1.30 -0.51
CA LYS A 73 11.48 -0.41 0.66
C LYS A 73 12.06 -1.11 1.87
N VAL A 74 11.62 -2.35 2.14
CA VAL A 74 12.17 -3.16 3.23
C VAL A 74 13.66 -3.41 3.00
N ASP A 75 14.05 -3.76 1.78
CA ASP A 75 15.44 -4.05 1.44
C ASP A 75 16.31 -2.77 1.49
N GLU A 76 15.79 -1.64 1.01
CA GLU A 76 16.42 -0.31 1.15
C GLU A 76 16.64 0.05 2.62
N HIS A 77 15.63 -0.13 3.47
CA HIS A 77 15.73 0.18 4.90
C HIS A 77 16.69 -0.76 5.62
N LYS A 78 16.71 -2.05 5.27
CA LYS A 78 17.68 -3.00 5.82
C LYS A 78 19.11 -2.62 5.44
N ALA A 79 19.35 -2.32 4.16
CA ALA A 79 20.66 -1.88 3.69
C ALA A 79 21.10 -0.58 4.38
N TRP A 80 20.17 0.35 4.59
CA TRP A 80 20.44 1.58 5.35
C TRP A 80 20.79 1.29 6.81
N LEU A 81 20.02 0.44 7.50
CA LEU A 81 20.31 0.06 8.89
C LEU A 81 21.67 -0.62 9.01
N GLU A 82 21.99 -1.56 8.11
CA GLU A 82 23.32 -2.20 8.08
C GLU A 82 24.45 -1.19 7.84
N ALA A 83 24.23 -0.20 6.97
CA ALA A 83 25.21 0.86 6.71
C ALA A 83 25.43 1.73 7.96
N VAL A 84 24.35 2.05 8.69
CA VAL A 84 24.41 2.79 9.96
C VAL A 84 25.11 1.97 11.03
N GLU A 85 24.79 0.69 11.19
CA GLU A 85 25.46 -0.21 12.14
C GLU A 85 26.96 -0.34 11.82
N LYS A 86 27.32 -0.51 10.54
CA LYS A 86 28.72 -0.54 10.09
C LYS A 86 29.46 0.77 10.34
N GLN A 87 28.76 1.91 10.34
CA GLN A 87 29.35 3.20 10.67
C GLN A 87 29.73 3.30 12.16
N GLY A 88 29.12 2.52 13.06
CA GLY A 88 29.47 2.48 14.48
C GLY A 88 29.48 3.88 15.13
N SER A 89 30.52 4.21 15.91
CA SER A 89 30.72 5.54 16.53
C SER A 89 30.91 6.70 15.54
N ASN A 90 31.01 6.43 14.22
CA ASN A 90 30.99 7.45 13.18
C ASN A 90 29.56 7.73 12.68
N SER A 91 28.52 7.14 13.27
CA SER A 91 27.14 7.54 12.96
C SER A 91 26.93 9.02 13.31
N SER A 92 26.12 9.71 12.53
CA SER A 92 25.84 11.14 12.73
C SER A 92 25.29 11.42 14.13
N GLU A 93 24.54 10.48 14.72
CA GLU A 93 24.00 10.60 16.08
C GLU A 93 25.10 10.48 17.14
N ALA A 94 26.03 9.53 17.00
CA ALA A 94 27.14 9.38 17.93
C ALA A 94 28.08 10.59 17.88
N GLN A 95 28.35 11.11 16.68
CA GLN A 95 29.13 12.34 16.50
C GLN A 95 28.41 13.55 17.12
N TYR A 96 27.09 13.65 16.97
CA TYR A 96 26.29 14.71 17.58
C TYR A 96 26.32 14.66 19.11
N LYS A 97 26.16 13.48 19.72
CA LYS A 97 26.29 13.30 21.18
C LYS A 97 27.67 13.69 21.68
N ARG A 98 28.72 13.22 21.01
CA ARG A 98 30.11 13.58 21.35
C ARG A 98 30.36 15.08 21.26
N LEU A 99 29.81 15.75 20.25
CA LEU A 99 29.91 17.20 20.11
C LEU A 99 29.23 17.93 21.29
N LEU A 100 28.04 17.48 21.70
CA LEU A 100 27.34 18.05 22.85
C LEU A 100 28.14 17.89 24.16
N GLU A 101 28.73 16.72 24.40
CA GLU A 101 29.59 16.47 25.56
C GLU A 101 30.84 17.36 25.57
N GLN A 102 31.46 17.57 24.40
CA GLN A 102 32.59 18.49 24.26
C GLN A 102 32.18 19.93 24.55
N ILE A 103 31.04 20.38 24.02
CA ILE A 103 30.49 21.71 24.29
C ILE A 103 30.25 21.90 25.79
N GLN A 104 29.64 20.91 26.46
CA GLN A 104 29.41 20.95 27.90
C GLN A 104 30.73 21.08 28.68
N THR A 105 31.72 20.25 28.36
CA THR A 105 33.05 20.28 28.99
C THR A 105 33.72 21.65 28.83
N ILE A 106 33.66 22.24 27.63
CA ILE A 106 34.22 23.57 27.35
C ILE A 106 33.53 24.64 28.22
N TYR A 107 32.20 24.58 28.33
CA TYR A 107 31.45 25.54 29.15
C TYR A 107 31.73 25.39 30.64
N GLU A 108 31.83 24.17 31.14
CA GLU A 108 32.18 23.90 32.54
C GLU A 108 33.58 24.41 32.86
N GLY A 109 34.57 24.11 32.01
CA GLY A 109 35.92 24.64 32.14
C GLY A 109 35.96 26.17 32.07
N ALA A 110 35.24 26.79 31.14
CA ALA A 110 35.18 28.24 31.03
C ALA A 110 34.59 28.90 32.28
N LYS A 111 33.56 28.32 32.90
CA LYS A 111 33.01 28.79 34.18
C LYS A 111 34.03 28.69 35.31
N GLU A 112 34.74 27.56 35.38
CA GLU A 112 35.76 27.34 36.41
C GLU A 112 36.92 28.34 36.28
N PHE A 113 37.47 28.49 35.07
CA PHE A 113 38.56 29.44 34.82
C PHE A 113 38.11 30.90 34.97
N HIS A 114 36.87 31.23 34.62
CA HIS A 114 36.30 32.54 34.91
C HIS A 114 36.27 32.80 36.43
N GLY A 115 35.84 31.83 37.23
CA GLY A 115 35.90 31.91 38.70
C GLY A 115 37.31 32.17 39.22
N LYS A 116 38.28 31.36 38.76
CA LYS A 116 39.70 31.53 39.12
C LYS A 116 40.27 32.90 38.71
N GLY A 117 39.86 33.42 37.56
CA GLY A 117 40.25 34.75 37.09
C GLY A 117 39.73 35.86 38.00
N ILE A 118 38.48 35.77 38.46
CA ILE A 118 37.92 36.70 39.44
C ILE A 118 38.71 36.63 40.75
N ASP A 119 39.01 35.44 41.25
CA ASP A 119 39.77 35.26 42.50
C ASP A 119 41.17 35.88 42.42
N MET A 120 41.87 35.70 41.29
CA MET A 120 43.16 36.35 41.03
C MET A 120 43.04 37.87 41.06
N LEU A 121 42.03 38.44 40.41
CA LEU A 121 41.81 39.90 40.41
C LEU A 121 41.56 40.43 41.81
N ILE A 122 40.80 39.71 42.64
CA ILE A 122 40.56 40.08 44.05
C ILE A 122 41.88 40.09 44.83
N LYS A 123 42.66 39.01 44.70
CA LYS A 123 43.86 38.79 45.50
C LYS A 123 45.02 39.71 45.12
N ASP A 124 45.30 39.85 43.83
CA ASP A 124 46.53 40.48 43.34
C ASP A 124 46.32 41.96 42.95
N PHE A 125 45.07 42.36 42.69
CA PHE A 125 44.72 43.70 42.20
C PHE A 125 43.68 44.42 43.07
N GLY A 126 43.24 43.83 44.18
CA GLY A 126 42.26 44.43 45.09
C GLY A 126 40.88 44.64 44.45
N TYR A 127 40.54 43.84 43.44
CA TYR A 127 39.23 43.90 42.79
C TYR A 127 38.10 43.62 43.80
N HIS A 128 37.02 44.38 43.73
CA HIS A 128 35.84 44.18 44.57
C HIS A 128 34.62 43.89 43.68
N ILE A 129 33.93 42.78 43.95
CA ILE A 129 32.85 42.23 43.11
C ILE A 129 31.73 43.24 42.85
N ALA A 130 31.48 44.18 43.77
CA ALA A 130 30.50 45.25 43.61
C ALA A 130 30.82 46.25 42.46
N TYR A 131 32.08 46.31 41.98
CA TYR A 131 32.48 47.12 40.82
C TYR A 131 32.43 46.35 39.50
N LYS A 132 31.90 45.11 39.51
CA LYS A 132 31.61 44.36 38.30
C LYS A 132 30.66 45.16 37.41
N ARG A 133 31.05 45.41 36.16
CA ARG A 133 30.19 46.11 35.22
C ARG A 133 28.96 45.23 34.92
N TRP A 134 27.80 45.85 34.76
CA TRP A 134 26.55 45.14 34.48
C TRP A 134 26.59 44.29 33.19
N ASN A 135 27.48 44.63 32.26
CA ASN A 135 27.71 43.89 31.02
C ASN A 135 28.81 42.79 31.12
N ASP A 136 29.41 42.60 32.30
CA ASP A 136 30.52 41.67 32.55
C ASP A 136 30.01 40.27 32.96
N SER A 137 28.76 39.96 32.60
CA SER A 137 28.15 38.65 32.85
C SER A 137 28.65 37.66 31.80
N PHE A 138 29.16 36.52 32.26
CA PHE A 138 29.52 35.42 31.37
C PHE A 138 28.28 34.93 30.60
N THR A 139 28.14 35.32 29.34
CA THR A 139 27.05 34.85 28.47
C THR A 139 27.52 33.65 27.67
N ALA A 140 27.17 32.46 28.15
CA ALA A 140 27.34 31.21 27.43
C ALA A 140 26.29 31.06 26.31
N ILE A 141 26.36 31.89 25.27
CA ILE A 141 25.51 31.69 24.09
C ILE A 141 26.19 30.60 23.23
N PRO A 142 25.53 29.45 22.98
CA PRO A 142 26.07 28.42 22.11
C PRO A 142 26.34 29.00 20.72
N PHE A 143 27.55 28.77 20.20
CA PHE A 143 27.88 29.13 18.83
C PHE A 143 26.91 28.42 17.88
N LYS A 144 26.14 29.21 17.11
CA LYS A 144 25.27 28.70 16.05
C LYS A 144 25.98 28.95 14.71
N PRO A 145 26.44 27.90 14.00
CA PRO A 145 27.04 28.07 12.68
C PRO A 145 26.02 28.73 11.73
N LYS A 146 26.50 29.59 10.81
CA LYS A 146 25.70 30.10 9.69
C LYS A 146 25.61 29.06 8.58
#